data_AF-A0A0F8N778-F1
#
_entry.id   AF-A0A0F8N778-F1
#
_cell.length_a   1.000
_cell.length_b   1.000
_cell.length_c   1.000
_cell.angle_alpha   90.00
_cell.angle_beta   90.00
_cell.angle_gamma   90.00
#
_symmetry.space_group_name_H-M   'P 1'
#
loop_
_entity.id
_entity.type
_entity.pdbx_description
1 polymer ?
#
loop_
_entity_poly.entity_id
_entity_poly.type
_entity_poly.pdbx_seq_one_letter_code
_entity_poly.pdbx_strand_id
1 'polypeptide(L)'
;MRNKKLVFELVLILLVSFLAIGCVGEKVTEGYVEEQQKEGYVEEQQTEGYVEEQQTEEDIEEQQPDNLLTTYSENIPSSVYSLYPKLGDYLLSYEITNNGEDYLYVTVSSEITGYTDDAINTKQISPGETVEISQTPLFKPGVLDTLTETKTANLHFKVTYVEDNVEKVWDEQTMPIELYSKDTMVWSTYYDGELVDLSPYIVAWVTPHTREIDELVRIAAEYNPQGTMGYARTSDERYAQINAIYDALQNEYSITYISSPISYTSGMESSQRVKLPKDAINLASANCIDGTVLFASALENIGIDSDIVIIPGHAFLAWEDGEGNIEGALETTMVGNSDFYDAYTYGLDEYNEQVENGNFENGISLAISVKKCRDLGITPME
;
A
#
# COMPACT_ATOMS: atom_id res chain seq x y z
N MET A 1 4.28 32.51 -9.68
CA MET A 1 5.75 32.38 -9.71
C MET A 1 6.38 32.74 -8.35
N ARG A 2 6.65 31.73 -7.50
CA ARG A 2 7.72 31.71 -6.49
C ARG A 2 7.85 30.32 -5.84
N ASN A 3 9.02 29.72 -6.01
CA ASN A 3 9.69 28.67 -5.21
C ASN A 3 8.90 27.46 -4.68
N LYS A 4 8.70 26.44 -5.53
CA LYS A 4 8.69 25.03 -5.11
C LYS A 4 10.07 24.44 -5.38
N LYS A 5 10.88 24.25 -4.34
CA LYS A 5 12.08 23.41 -4.34
C LYS A 5 12.26 22.85 -2.93
N LEU A 6 11.76 21.64 -2.73
CA LEU A 6 12.28 20.63 -1.82
C LEU A 6 11.85 19.28 -2.44
N VAL A 7 12.63 18.79 -3.41
CA VAL A 7 13.41 17.53 -3.35
C VAL A 7 12.51 16.27 -3.26
N PHE A 8 12.11 15.78 -4.43
CA PHE A 8 12.02 14.35 -4.74
C PHE A 8 12.53 14.20 -6.18
N GLU A 9 13.56 13.37 -6.40
CA GLU A 9 13.96 12.98 -7.76
C GLU A 9 12.90 12.01 -8.27
N LEU A 10 12.13 12.46 -9.26
CA LEU A 10 11.21 11.61 -10.02
C LEU A 10 12.03 10.69 -10.94
N VAL A 11 12.06 9.40 -10.64
CA VAL A 11 12.34 8.37 -11.65
C VAL A 11 10.97 7.85 -12.12
N LEU A 12 10.71 7.98 -13.42
CA LEU A 12 9.51 7.46 -14.07
C LEU A 12 9.59 5.92 -14.10
N ILE A 13 8.78 5.25 -13.29
CA ILE A 13 8.76 3.78 -13.16
C ILE A 13 7.87 3.17 -14.24
N LEU A 14 8.41 2.22 -15.00
CA LEU A 14 7.67 1.26 -15.81
C LEU A 14 7.58 -0.04 -14.99
N LEU A 15 6.51 -0.21 -14.22
CA LEU A 15 6.24 -1.47 -13.52
C LEU A 15 5.63 -2.46 -14.51
N VAL A 16 6.39 -3.52 -14.81
CA VAL A 16 5.92 -4.67 -15.58
C VAL A 16 4.92 -5.44 -14.70
N SER A 17 3.76 -5.73 -15.26
CA SER A 17 2.64 -6.43 -14.63
C SER A 17 3.06 -7.75 -13.96
N PHE A 18 2.66 -7.92 -12.71
CA PHE A 18 2.83 -9.15 -11.94
C PHE A 18 1.91 -10.25 -12.49
N LEU A 19 2.46 -11.21 -13.23
CA LEU A 19 1.81 -12.48 -13.52
C LEU A 19 2.56 -13.58 -12.78
N ALA A 20 1.89 -14.20 -11.81
CA ALA A 20 2.33 -15.42 -11.18
C ALA A 20 2.40 -16.56 -12.22
N ILE A 21 3.62 -16.91 -12.65
CA ILE A 21 3.84 -18.12 -13.44
C ILE A 21 4.44 -19.17 -12.50
N GLY A 22 3.61 -20.14 -12.12
CA GLY A 22 4.04 -21.33 -11.41
C GLY A 22 4.95 -22.19 -12.29
N CYS A 23 6.18 -22.39 -11.85
CA CYS A 23 7.10 -23.37 -12.42
C CYS A 23 6.66 -24.79 -12.04
N VAL A 24 6.13 -25.55 -13.00
CA VAL A 24 6.14 -27.02 -12.95
C VAL A 24 6.92 -27.50 -14.15
N GLY A 25 8.10 -28.08 -13.90
CA GLY A 25 8.93 -28.71 -14.91
C GLY A 25 8.31 -30.03 -15.36
N GLU A 26 8.10 -30.17 -16.67
CA GLU A 26 7.82 -31.47 -17.27
C GLU A 26 8.65 -31.64 -18.55
N LYS A 27 9.34 -32.78 -18.61
CA LYS A 27 10.26 -33.18 -19.69
C LYS A 27 9.49 -33.36 -21.00
N VAL A 28 9.92 -32.69 -22.07
CA VAL A 28 9.43 -32.96 -23.42
C VAL A 28 10.48 -33.75 -24.20
N THR A 29 10.11 -34.96 -24.61
CA THR A 29 10.83 -35.82 -25.56
C THR A 29 10.52 -35.40 -27.00
N GLU A 30 11.56 -35.47 -27.86
CA GLU A 30 11.55 -35.19 -29.29
C GLU A 30 10.47 -35.94 -30.10
N GLY A 31 9.92 -35.27 -31.10
CA GLY A 31 9.09 -35.88 -32.14
C GLY A 31 8.86 -34.93 -33.32
N TYR A 32 9.65 -35.08 -34.38
CA TYR A 32 9.46 -34.46 -35.70
C TYR A 32 8.21 -35.03 -36.39
N VAL A 33 7.34 -34.19 -36.95
CA VAL A 33 6.44 -34.55 -38.06
C VAL A 33 6.25 -33.37 -39.03
N GLU A 34 6.28 -33.72 -40.32
CA GLU A 34 6.36 -32.92 -41.54
C GLU A 34 5.18 -31.98 -41.83
N GLU A 35 5.49 -30.85 -42.47
CA GLU A 35 4.56 -29.98 -43.19
C GLU A 35 3.96 -30.67 -44.44
N GLN A 36 2.63 -30.65 -44.56
CA GLN A 36 1.95 -30.83 -45.85
C GLN A 36 0.98 -29.68 -46.11
N GLN A 37 1.30 -28.92 -47.17
CA GLN A 37 0.41 -27.95 -47.82
C GLN A 37 -0.80 -28.65 -48.44
N LYS A 38 -2.00 -28.08 -48.25
CA LYS A 38 -3.12 -28.24 -49.20
C LYS A 38 -3.91 -26.94 -49.33
N GLU A 39 -4.01 -26.48 -50.57
CA GLU A 39 -4.88 -25.42 -51.07
C GLU A 39 -6.36 -25.77 -50.89
N GLY A 40 -7.20 -24.75 -50.65
CA GLY A 40 -8.65 -24.87 -50.61
C GLY A 40 -9.37 -23.52 -50.63
N TYR A 41 -9.78 -23.12 -51.83
CA TYR A 41 -10.82 -22.16 -52.27
C TYR A 41 -11.60 -21.31 -51.25
N VAL A 42 -11.63 -20.01 -51.55
CA VAL A 42 -12.49 -18.98 -50.95
C VAL A 42 -13.88 -19.02 -51.61
N GLU A 43 -14.94 -19.02 -50.79
CA GLU A 43 -16.29 -18.68 -51.23
C GLU A 43 -16.84 -17.60 -50.27
N GLU A 44 -17.07 -16.39 -50.82
CA GLU A 44 -17.67 -15.26 -50.13
C GLU A 44 -19.15 -15.52 -49.84
N GLN A 45 -19.56 -15.37 -48.58
CA GLN A 45 -20.96 -15.10 -48.24
C GLN A 45 -21.04 -13.81 -47.42
N GLN A 46 -21.59 -12.79 -48.05
CA GLN A 46 -22.06 -11.56 -47.41
C GLN A 46 -23.25 -11.89 -46.50
N THR A 47 -23.19 -11.42 -45.26
CA THR A 47 -24.39 -11.20 -44.44
C THR A 47 -24.33 -9.81 -43.82
N GLU A 48 -25.45 -9.09 -43.95
CA GLU A 48 -25.68 -7.69 -43.62
C GLU A 48 -25.51 -7.43 -42.12
N GLY A 49 -24.65 -6.48 -41.76
CA GLY A 49 -24.53 -5.94 -40.41
C GLY A 49 -25.41 -4.71 -40.26
N TYR A 50 -26.31 -4.75 -39.28
CA TYR A 50 -27.10 -3.64 -38.78
C TYR A 50 -26.17 -2.49 -38.33
N VAL A 51 -26.45 -1.27 -38.80
CA VAL A 51 -25.87 -0.04 -38.26
C VAL A 51 -26.72 0.36 -37.06
N GLU A 52 -26.19 0.17 -35.86
CA GLU A 52 -26.77 0.75 -34.65
C GLU A 52 -26.15 2.15 -34.49
N GLU A 53 -26.97 3.18 -34.65
CA GLU A 53 -26.59 4.58 -34.41
C GLU A 53 -26.20 4.74 -32.95
N GLN A 54 -24.92 4.99 -32.69
CA GLN A 54 -24.46 5.49 -31.39
C GLN A 54 -25.06 6.88 -31.17
N GLN A 55 -26.09 6.95 -30.33
CA GLN A 55 -26.46 8.19 -29.68
C GLN A 55 -25.29 8.59 -28.76
N THR A 56 -24.66 9.71 -29.09
CA THR A 56 -23.71 10.39 -28.22
C THR A 56 -24.41 10.77 -26.92
N GLU A 57 -23.94 10.22 -25.81
CA GLU A 57 -24.23 10.74 -24.47
C GLU A 57 -23.67 12.17 -24.41
N GLU A 58 -24.54 13.17 -24.38
CA GLU A 58 -24.18 14.50 -23.90
C GLU A 58 -23.97 14.39 -22.39
N ASP A 59 -22.71 14.32 -21.96
CA ASP A 59 -22.32 14.50 -20.57
C ASP A 59 -22.91 15.84 -20.07
N ILE A 60 -23.74 15.76 -19.04
CA ILE A 60 -24.09 16.94 -18.24
C ILE A 60 -22.84 17.23 -17.41
N GLU A 61 -21.93 18.05 -17.95
CA GLU A 61 -20.88 18.70 -17.17
C GLU A 61 -21.57 19.52 -16.06
N GLU A 62 -21.56 18.98 -14.85
CA GLU A 62 -22.03 19.68 -13.66
C GLU A 62 -21.07 20.86 -13.43
N GLN A 63 -21.54 22.08 -13.75
CA GLN A 63 -20.73 23.29 -13.69
C GLN A 63 -20.32 23.58 -12.24
N GLN A 64 -19.15 23.11 -11.82
CA GLN A 64 -18.47 23.63 -10.64
C GLN A 64 -18.25 25.15 -10.84
N PRO A 65 -18.51 25.98 -9.82
CA PRO A 65 -18.29 27.41 -9.94
C PRO A 65 -16.80 27.68 -10.18
N ASP A 66 -16.46 28.61 -11.09
CA ASP A 66 -15.07 28.96 -11.51
C ASP A 66 -14.07 29.24 -10.37
N ASN A 67 -14.54 29.41 -9.14
CA ASN A 67 -13.78 29.80 -7.96
C ASN A 67 -13.59 28.64 -6.94
N LEU A 68 -14.14 27.46 -7.22
CA LEU A 68 -14.07 26.27 -6.37
C LEU A 68 -13.77 25.06 -7.25
N LEU A 69 -12.67 24.37 -6.94
CA LEU A 69 -12.36 23.06 -7.47
C LEU A 69 -12.33 22.06 -6.31
N THR A 70 -13.17 21.03 -6.40
CA THR A 70 -13.17 19.92 -5.42
C THR A 70 -12.58 18.68 -6.08
N THR A 71 -11.51 18.15 -5.51
CA THR A 71 -10.93 16.85 -5.89
C THR A 71 -11.10 15.84 -4.77
N TYR A 72 -11.30 14.57 -5.12
CA TYR A 72 -11.42 13.49 -4.15
C TYR A 72 -10.95 12.15 -4.72
N SER A 73 -10.62 11.21 -3.83
CA SER A 73 -10.29 9.84 -4.21
C SER A 73 -11.55 8.97 -4.29
N GLU A 74 -11.75 8.29 -5.42
CA GLU A 74 -12.85 7.33 -5.60
C GLU A 74 -12.55 5.96 -4.99
N ASN A 75 -11.27 5.60 -4.93
CA ASN A 75 -10.78 4.30 -4.47
C ASN A 75 -9.99 4.49 -3.17
N ILE A 76 -10.49 3.95 -2.06
CA ILE A 76 -9.95 4.20 -0.72
C ILE A 76 -9.29 2.93 -0.17
N PRO A 77 -7.95 2.89 -0.06
CA PRO A 77 -7.23 1.91 0.73
C PRO A 77 -7.55 2.09 2.22
N SER A 78 -8.63 1.46 2.66
CA SER A 78 -9.20 1.60 4.01
C SER A 78 -8.19 1.36 5.14
N SER A 79 -7.22 0.48 4.89
CA SER A 79 -6.13 0.13 5.79
C SER A 79 -5.23 1.31 6.19
N VAL A 80 -5.04 2.26 5.27
CA VAL A 80 -3.98 3.28 5.41
C VAL A 80 -4.41 4.70 5.04
N TYR A 81 -5.60 4.92 4.49
CA TYR A 81 -6.01 6.26 4.07
C TYR A 81 -6.01 7.29 5.22
N SER A 82 -6.23 6.87 6.47
CA SER A 82 -6.13 7.75 7.64
C SER A 82 -4.70 8.25 7.91
N LEU A 83 -3.70 7.59 7.32
CA LEU A 83 -2.28 7.96 7.38
C LEU A 83 -1.86 8.88 6.23
N TYR A 84 -2.72 9.10 5.23
CA TYR A 84 -2.42 9.96 4.07
C TYR A 84 -1.84 11.34 4.44
N PRO A 85 -2.40 12.06 5.45
CA PRO A 85 -1.87 13.36 5.84
C PRO A 85 -0.42 13.33 6.35
N LYS A 86 0.13 12.15 6.70
CA LYS A 86 1.51 11.98 7.15
C LYS A 86 2.53 12.10 6.02
N LEU A 87 2.14 11.73 4.80
CA LEU A 87 2.98 11.87 3.61
C LEU A 87 2.56 13.05 2.73
N GLY A 88 1.56 13.83 3.17
CA GLY A 88 1.05 14.99 2.44
C GLY A 88 -0.09 14.68 1.47
N ASP A 89 -0.69 13.50 1.59
CA ASP A 89 -1.85 13.06 0.81
C ASP A 89 -3.15 13.31 1.57
N TYR A 90 -4.27 13.43 0.85
CA TYR A 90 -5.59 13.65 1.45
C TYR A 90 -6.70 12.96 0.65
N LEU A 91 -7.82 12.64 1.30
CA LEU A 91 -8.96 12.02 0.62
C LEU A 91 -9.74 13.05 -0.21
N LEU A 92 -9.88 14.27 0.30
CA LEU A 92 -10.48 15.41 -0.41
C LEU A 92 -9.56 16.63 -0.35
N SER A 93 -9.61 17.43 -1.41
CA SER A 93 -9.06 18.78 -1.43
C SER A 93 -10.05 19.76 -2.06
N TYR A 94 -10.14 20.95 -1.46
CA TYR A 94 -10.95 22.07 -1.93
C TYR A 94 -10.01 23.24 -2.25
N GLU A 95 -9.79 23.52 -3.53
CA GLU A 95 -9.10 24.73 -3.98
C GLU A 95 -10.13 25.85 -4.14
N ILE A 96 -10.02 26.89 -3.31
CA ILE A 96 -11.00 27.97 -3.25
C ILE A 96 -10.30 29.30 -3.50
N THR A 97 -10.80 30.06 -4.48
CA THR A 97 -10.32 31.40 -4.80
C THR A 97 -11.35 32.46 -4.41
N ASN A 98 -10.96 33.43 -3.58
CA ASN A 98 -11.80 34.58 -3.28
C ASN A 98 -11.62 35.68 -4.35
N ASN A 99 -12.53 35.71 -5.33
CA ASN A 99 -12.55 36.75 -6.37
C ASN A 99 -13.28 38.05 -5.95
N GLY A 100 -13.72 38.16 -4.69
CA GLY A 100 -14.39 39.33 -4.15
C GLY A 100 -13.45 40.42 -3.61
N GLU A 101 -14.03 41.53 -3.17
CA GLU A 101 -13.29 42.65 -2.55
C GLU A 101 -13.19 42.55 -1.02
N ASP A 102 -14.02 41.71 -0.40
CA ASP A 102 -14.09 41.48 1.04
C ASP A 102 -13.56 40.10 1.44
N TYR A 103 -13.34 39.88 2.74
CA TYR A 103 -12.99 38.55 3.26
C TYR A 103 -14.13 37.55 3.04
N LEU A 104 -13.77 36.39 2.51
CA LEU A 104 -14.68 35.27 2.33
C LEU A 104 -14.47 34.26 3.45
N TYR A 105 -15.55 33.87 4.14
CA TYR A 105 -15.51 32.81 5.15
C TYR A 105 -16.14 31.56 4.57
N VAL A 106 -15.36 30.49 4.44
CA VAL A 106 -15.78 29.21 3.87
C VAL A 106 -15.71 28.13 4.92
N THR A 107 -16.73 27.30 5.01
CA THR A 107 -16.74 26.06 5.80
C THR A 107 -16.90 24.88 4.85
N VAL A 108 -16.02 23.90 4.97
CA VAL A 108 -16.12 22.63 4.26
C VAL A 108 -16.41 21.52 5.26
N SER A 109 -17.26 20.57 4.86
CA SER A 109 -17.51 19.36 5.62
C SER A 109 -17.53 18.13 4.73
N SER A 110 -17.03 17.01 5.23
CA SER A 110 -17.10 15.72 4.53
C SER A 110 -17.25 14.54 5.49
N GLU A 111 -17.93 13.49 5.01
CA GLU A 111 -18.00 12.18 5.64
C GLU A 111 -18.07 11.08 4.58
N ILE A 112 -17.60 9.88 4.94
CA ILE A 112 -18.02 8.65 4.28
C ILE A 112 -19.22 8.13 5.05
N THR A 113 -20.42 8.28 4.49
CA THR A 113 -21.69 8.13 5.20
C THR A 113 -21.79 6.78 5.90
N GLY A 114 -21.89 6.82 7.23
CA GLY A 114 -21.98 5.63 8.09
C GLY A 114 -20.64 4.99 8.46
N TYR A 115 -19.53 5.43 7.87
CA TYR A 115 -18.18 4.88 8.11
C TYR A 115 -17.29 5.84 8.90
N THR A 116 -17.36 7.15 8.68
CA THR A 116 -16.50 8.14 9.36
C THR A 116 -17.27 9.07 10.27
N ASP A 117 -16.57 9.77 11.15
CA ASP A 117 -17.07 11.01 11.75
C ASP A 117 -16.98 12.17 10.75
N ASP A 118 -17.71 13.26 11.01
CA ASP A 118 -17.67 14.47 10.18
C ASP A 118 -16.31 15.17 10.32
N ALA A 119 -15.66 15.45 9.19
CA ALA A 119 -14.55 16.39 9.14
C ALA A 119 -15.09 17.77 8.81
N ILE A 120 -14.79 18.80 9.62
CA ILE A 120 -15.26 20.17 9.38
C ILE A 120 -14.09 21.14 9.54
N ASN A 121 -13.89 22.01 8.53
CA ASN A 121 -12.88 23.06 8.57
C ASN A 121 -13.47 24.38 8.10
N THR A 122 -13.19 25.46 8.81
CA THR A 122 -13.56 26.83 8.42
C THR A 122 -12.30 27.65 8.16
N LYS A 123 -12.30 28.41 7.06
CA LYS A 123 -11.23 29.33 6.69
C LYS A 123 -11.76 30.70 6.30
N GLN A 124 -11.03 31.72 6.74
CA GLN A 124 -11.14 33.08 6.21
C GLN A 124 -10.13 33.23 5.08
N ILE A 125 -10.58 33.72 3.93
CA ILE A 125 -9.82 33.86 2.69
C ILE A 125 -9.78 35.33 2.31
N SER A 126 -8.60 35.89 2.12
CA SER A 126 -8.40 37.30 1.78
C SER A 126 -8.85 37.59 0.34
N PRO A 127 -9.22 38.83 0.00
CA PRO A 127 -9.49 39.23 -1.40
C PRO A 127 -8.34 38.86 -2.34
N GLY A 128 -8.64 38.15 -3.43
CA GLY A 128 -7.68 37.67 -4.42
C GLY A 128 -6.79 36.50 -3.98
N GLU A 129 -7.01 35.93 -2.79
CA GLU A 129 -6.28 34.78 -2.28
C GLU A 129 -6.92 33.46 -2.77
N THR A 130 -6.06 32.50 -3.10
CA THR A 130 -6.43 31.09 -3.32
C THR A 130 -5.89 30.27 -2.16
N VAL A 131 -6.75 29.44 -1.56
CA VAL A 131 -6.37 28.53 -0.48
C VAL A 131 -6.76 27.10 -0.84
N GLU A 132 -6.01 26.16 -0.30
CA GLU A 132 -6.36 24.74 -0.30
C GLU A 132 -6.83 24.35 1.10
N ILE A 133 -7.96 23.65 1.18
CA ILE A 133 -8.43 23.01 2.41
C ILE A 133 -8.51 21.52 2.11
N SER A 134 -7.79 20.68 2.86
CA SER A 134 -7.73 19.24 2.61
C SER A 134 -8.32 18.46 3.79
N GLN A 135 -9.05 17.39 3.50
CA GLN A 135 -9.75 16.58 4.50
C GLN A 135 -9.52 15.07 4.31
N THR A 136 -9.38 14.38 5.43
CA THR A 136 -9.35 12.92 5.53
C THR A 136 -10.22 12.52 6.72
N PRO A 137 -11.56 12.37 6.54
CA PRO A 137 -12.47 12.01 7.62
C PRO A 137 -12.07 10.68 8.26
N LEU A 138 -12.04 10.59 9.58
CA LEU A 138 -11.55 9.41 10.29
C LEU A 138 -12.65 8.35 10.44
N PHE A 139 -12.31 7.07 10.22
CA PHE A 139 -13.24 5.98 10.49
C PHE A 139 -13.71 5.99 11.94
N LYS A 140 -14.99 5.67 12.12
CA LYS A 140 -15.57 5.39 13.43
C LYS A 140 -14.91 4.15 14.03
N PRO A 141 -14.82 4.04 15.37
CA PRO A 141 -14.24 2.87 16.02
C PRO A 141 -14.87 1.56 15.52
N GLY A 142 -14.02 0.59 15.16
CA GLY A 142 -14.41 -0.75 14.72
C GLY A 142 -14.90 -0.84 13.27
N VAL A 143 -15.01 0.26 12.52
CA VAL A 143 -15.45 0.21 11.11
C VAL A 143 -14.47 -0.57 10.24
N LEU A 144 -13.16 -0.32 10.41
CA LEU A 144 -12.11 -1.00 9.63
C LEU A 144 -12.20 -2.53 9.77
N ASP A 145 -12.50 -3.04 10.96
CA ASP A 145 -12.65 -4.47 11.21
C ASP A 145 -13.80 -5.12 10.41
N THR A 146 -14.79 -4.33 9.99
CA THR A 146 -15.92 -4.80 9.20
C THR A 146 -15.65 -4.83 7.69
N LEU A 147 -14.54 -4.24 7.23
CA LEU A 147 -14.16 -4.15 5.82
C LEU A 147 -13.35 -5.38 5.43
N THR A 148 -13.98 -6.56 5.37
CA THR A 148 -13.31 -7.82 4.98
C THR A 148 -13.23 -8.02 3.48
N GLU A 149 -14.05 -7.30 2.71
CA GLU A 149 -14.08 -7.27 1.26
C GLU A 149 -14.35 -5.84 0.81
N THR A 150 -14.06 -5.54 -0.46
CA THR A 150 -14.35 -4.22 -1.04
C THR A 150 -15.85 -3.91 -0.97
N LYS A 151 -16.18 -2.69 -0.57
CA LYS A 151 -17.56 -2.20 -0.45
C LYS A 151 -17.72 -0.85 -1.13
N THR A 152 -18.84 -0.66 -1.81
CA THR A 152 -19.27 0.68 -2.21
C THR A 152 -19.80 1.44 -1.00
N ALA A 153 -19.40 2.70 -0.87
CA ALA A 153 -19.90 3.65 0.12
C ALA A 153 -20.22 4.99 -0.56
N ASN A 154 -20.84 5.91 0.19
CA ASN A 154 -21.10 7.25 -0.29
C ASN A 154 -20.17 8.23 0.42
N LEU A 155 -19.42 9.01 -0.36
CA LEU A 155 -18.74 10.21 0.11
C LEU A 155 -19.71 11.37 0.01
N HIS A 156 -20.10 11.94 1.15
CA HIS A 156 -20.86 13.19 1.21
C HIS A 156 -19.92 14.33 1.53
N PHE A 157 -20.02 15.43 0.79
CA PHE A 157 -19.33 16.66 1.13
C PHE A 157 -20.16 17.89 0.86
N LYS A 158 -19.85 18.97 1.56
CA LYS A 158 -20.55 20.24 1.49
C LYS A 158 -19.58 21.40 1.68
N VAL A 159 -19.73 22.42 0.85
CA VAL A 159 -19.00 23.69 0.93
C VAL A 159 -20.02 24.79 1.15
N THR A 160 -19.89 25.52 2.26
CA THR A 160 -20.70 26.71 2.56
C THR A 160 -19.82 27.95 2.67
N TYR A 161 -20.39 29.11 2.38
CA TYR A 161 -19.74 30.39 2.60
C TYR A 161 -20.69 31.39 3.25
N VAL A 162 -20.13 32.41 3.88
CA VAL A 162 -20.92 33.49 4.50
C VAL A 162 -20.87 34.74 3.63
N GLU A 163 -22.04 35.23 3.22
CA GLU A 163 -22.22 36.52 2.54
C GLU A 163 -23.36 37.28 3.23
N ASP A 164 -23.18 38.57 3.51
CA ASP A 164 -24.15 39.41 4.24
C ASP A 164 -24.62 38.83 5.61
N ASN A 165 -23.73 38.12 6.30
CA ASN A 165 -24.02 37.35 7.54
C ASN A 165 -25.05 36.21 7.36
N VAL A 166 -25.25 35.75 6.13
CA VAL A 166 -26.08 34.59 5.80
C VAL A 166 -25.18 33.49 5.26
N GLU A 167 -25.29 32.30 5.83
CA GLU A 167 -24.64 31.11 5.28
C GLU A 167 -25.36 30.67 4.00
N LYS A 168 -24.59 30.45 2.94
CA LYS A 168 -25.04 29.97 1.64
C LYS A 168 -24.29 28.69 1.28
N VAL A 169 -24.98 27.77 0.63
CA VAL A 169 -24.35 26.57 0.08
C VAL A 169 -23.69 26.94 -1.24
N TRP A 170 -22.41 26.63 -1.36
CA TRP A 170 -21.67 26.74 -2.60
C TRP A 170 -21.80 25.47 -3.44
N ASP A 171 -21.56 24.33 -2.79
CA ASP A 171 -21.62 23.00 -3.39
C ASP A 171 -22.02 21.97 -2.31
N GLU A 172 -22.72 20.92 -2.71
CA GLU A 172 -23.11 19.81 -1.85
C GLU A 172 -23.38 18.57 -2.70
N GLN A 173 -22.53 17.56 -2.55
CA GLN A 173 -22.52 16.39 -3.42
C GLN A 173 -22.53 15.10 -2.62
N THR A 174 -22.97 14.02 -3.28
CA THR A 174 -22.85 12.66 -2.79
C THR A 174 -22.32 11.77 -3.90
N MET A 175 -21.08 11.32 -3.77
CA MET A 175 -20.39 10.54 -4.78
C MET A 175 -20.23 9.09 -4.32
N PRO A 176 -20.45 8.10 -5.19
CA PRO A 176 -20.11 6.72 -4.88
C PRO A 176 -18.58 6.57 -4.83
N ILE A 177 -18.08 5.87 -3.82
CA ILE A 177 -16.67 5.53 -3.67
C ILE A 177 -16.52 4.05 -3.30
N GLU A 178 -15.33 3.50 -3.48
CA GLU A 178 -14.97 2.15 -3.04
C GLU A 178 -14.08 2.19 -1.80
N LEU A 179 -14.47 1.42 -0.79
CA LEU A 179 -13.65 1.13 0.38
C LEU A 179 -13.07 -0.27 0.22
N TYR A 180 -11.76 -0.37 0.10
CA TYR A 180 -11.10 -1.67 0.00
C TYR A 180 -11.10 -2.43 1.32
N SER A 181 -10.86 -3.74 1.25
CA SER A 181 -10.72 -4.55 2.45
C SER A 181 -9.55 -4.06 3.31
N LYS A 182 -9.65 -4.25 4.62
CA LYS A 182 -8.66 -3.82 5.61
C LYS A 182 -7.27 -4.44 5.41
N ASP A 183 -7.21 -5.56 4.72
CA ASP A 183 -5.99 -6.31 4.44
C ASP A 183 -5.51 -6.11 3.00
N THR A 184 -6.12 -5.22 2.21
CA THR A 184 -5.64 -4.88 0.87
C THR A 184 -4.55 -3.81 0.96
N MET A 185 -3.35 -4.15 0.51
CA MET A 185 -2.28 -3.20 0.21
C MET A 185 -2.41 -2.74 -1.24
N VAL A 186 -2.33 -1.42 -1.45
CA VAL A 186 -2.23 -0.79 -2.77
C VAL A 186 -0.85 -0.18 -2.87
N TRP A 187 -0.06 -0.62 -3.85
CA TRP A 187 1.34 -0.21 -3.98
C TRP A 187 1.49 1.15 -4.64
N SER A 188 0.57 1.52 -5.52
CA SER A 188 0.57 2.81 -6.18
C SER A 188 -0.84 3.21 -6.62
N THR A 189 -1.04 4.51 -6.79
CA THR A 189 -2.28 5.09 -7.33
C THR A 189 -1.95 6.17 -8.36
N TYR A 190 -2.93 6.57 -9.16
CA TYR A 190 -2.82 7.78 -9.96
C TYR A 190 -3.60 8.91 -9.28
N TYR A 191 -2.97 10.09 -9.17
CA TYR A 191 -3.59 11.32 -8.73
C TYR A 191 -3.24 12.42 -9.73
N ASP A 192 -4.26 13.06 -10.32
CA ASP A 192 -4.09 14.07 -11.39
C ASP A 192 -3.15 13.62 -12.54
N GLY A 193 -3.25 12.34 -12.92
CA GLY A 193 -2.41 11.74 -13.96
C GLY A 193 -0.96 11.44 -13.55
N GLU A 194 -0.55 11.77 -12.32
CA GLU A 194 0.75 11.40 -11.76
C GLU A 194 0.65 10.11 -10.96
N LEU A 195 1.64 9.22 -11.13
CA LEU A 195 1.76 8.00 -10.33
C LEU A 195 2.30 8.35 -8.95
N VAL A 196 1.52 8.05 -7.91
CA VAL A 196 1.89 8.21 -6.50
C VAL A 196 2.30 6.84 -5.95
N ASP A 197 3.51 6.78 -5.38
CA ASP A 197 4.01 5.60 -4.68
C ASP A 197 3.41 5.51 -3.28
N LEU A 198 2.68 4.43 -3.03
CA LEU A 198 2.06 4.13 -1.74
C LEU A 198 2.83 3.04 -0.97
N SER A 199 3.90 2.49 -1.54
CA SER A 199 4.69 1.42 -0.93
C SER A 199 5.09 1.70 0.52
N PRO A 200 5.46 2.92 0.95
CA PRO A 200 5.79 3.20 2.35
C PRO A 200 4.68 2.83 3.36
N TYR A 201 3.41 2.84 2.94
CA TYR A 201 2.29 2.51 3.82
C TYR A 201 2.22 1.03 4.20
N ILE A 202 2.99 0.14 3.57
CA ILE A 202 3.11 -1.27 4.00
C ILE A 202 3.60 -1.39 5.45
N VAL A 203 4.33 -0.38 5.95
CA VAL A 203 4.78 -0.31 7.35
C VAL A 203 3.61 -0.22 8.34
N ALA A 204 2.39 0.11 7.90
CA ALA A 204 1.19 0.00 8.73
C ALA A 204 0.86 -1.46 9.12
N TRP A 205 1.24 -2.46 8.31
CA TRP A 205 1.07 -3.88 8.62
C TRP A 205 2.09 -4.41 9.62
N VAL A 206 3.16 -3.66 9.87
CA VAL A 206 4.12 -3.97 10.94
C VAL A 206 3.45 -3.61 12.27
N THR A 207 3.05 -4.63 13.03
CA THR A 207 2.17 -4.54 14.22
C THR A 207 2.87 -5.18 15.43
N PRO A 208 3.91 -4.53 15.98
CA PRO A 208 4.81 -5.12 16.96
C PRO A 208 4.18 -5.37 18.33
N HIS A 209 3.04 -4.74 18.66
CA HIS A 209 2.46 -4.75 20.00
C HIS A 209 1.21 -5.64 20.11
N THR A 210 1.06 -6.60 19.20
CA THR A 210 -0.01 -7.61 19.27
C THR A 210 0.38 -8.74 20.21
N ARG A 211 -0.61 -9.39 20.83
CA ARG A 211 -0.38 -10.52 21.75
C ARG A 211 0.38 -11.65 21.06
N GLU A 212 0.07 -11.92 19.81
CA GLU A 212 0.69 -12.96 19.00
C GLU A 212 2.18 -12.70 18.78
N ILE A 213 2.59 -11.45 18.58
CA ILE A 213 4.01 -11.06 18.49
C ILE A 213 4.70 -11.18 19.85
N ASP A 214 4.08 -10.72 20.94
CA ASP A 214 4.65 -10.89 22.29
C ASP A 214 4.85 -12.37 22.66
N GLU A 215 3.89 -13.23 22.30
CA GLU A 215 3.99 -14.68 22.49
C GLU A 215 5.12 -15.28 21.65
N LEU A 216 5.24 -14.87 20.39
CA LEU A 216 6.33 -15.29 19.51
C LEU A 216 7.70 -14.92 20.10
N VAL A 217 7.89 -13.66 20.48
CA VAL A 217 9.15 -13.18 21.06
C VAL A 217 9.47 -13.92 22.36
N ARG A 218 8.45 -14.22 23.18
CA ARG A 218 8.64 -15.02 24.39
C ARG A 218 9.14 -16.44 24.08
N ILE A 219 8.54 -17.11 23.10
CA ILE A 219 8.94 -18.45 22.68
C ILE A 219 10.33 -18.43 22.06
N ALA A 220 10.63 -17.45 21.20
CA ALA A 220 11.94 -17.25 20.60
C ALA A 220 13.06 -17.15 21.64
N ALA A 221 12.79 -16.59 22.83
CA ALA A 221 13.78 -16.54 23.91
C ALA A 221 14.30 -17.93 24.34
N GLU A 222 13.54 -19.02 24.15
CA GLU A 222 13.99 -20.39 24.43
C GLU A 222 14.99 -20.92 23.39
N TYR A 223 14.99 -20.34 22.18
CA TYR A 223 15.92 -20.67 21.09
C TYR A 223 17.17 -19.79 21.11
N ASN A 224 17.12 -18.61 21.72
CA ASN A 224 18.30 -17.77 21.86
C ASN A 224 19.26 -18.36 22.93
N PRO A 225 20.54 -18.63 22.62
CA PRO A 225 21.52 -19.13 23.59
C PRO A 225 21.64 -18.30 24.88
N GLN A 226 21.34 -16.99 24.83
CA GLN A 226 21.35 -16.12 26.02
C GLN A 226 20.08 -16.22 26.87
N GLY A 227 19.00 -16.81 26.36
CA GLY A 227 17.72 -16.94 27.05
C GLY A 227 16.92 -15.63 27.16
N THR A 228 17.29 -14.59 26.40
CA THR A 228 16.69 -13.25 26.48
C THR A 228 16.45 -12.67 25.09
N MET A 229 15.38 -11.89 24.93
CA MET A 229 15.11 -11.12 23.71
C MET A 229 15.04 -9.63 24.03
N GLY A 230 15.38 -8.77 23.08
CA GLY A 230 15.37 -7.32 23.23
C GLY A 230 16.54 -6.63 22.52
N TYR A 231 16.85 -5.43 22.99
CA TYR A 231 17.85 -4.57 22.37
C TYR A 231 19.21 -5.26 22.18
N ALA A 232 19.63 -5.37 20.93
CA ALA A 232 20.91 -5.96 20.53
C ALA A 232 21.94 -4.88 20.24
N ARG A 233 23.14 -5.01 20.81
CA ARG A 233 24.26 -4.05 20.66
C ARG A 233 25.30 -4.49 19.64
N THR A 234 25.32 -5.78 19.30
CA THR A 234 26.31 -6.36 18.41
C THR A 234 25.63 -7.12 17.28
N SER A 235 26.38 -7.30 16.19
CA SER A 235 25.98 -8.14 15.05
C SER A 235 25.58 -9.55 15.49
N ASP A 236 26.43 -10.19 16.32
CA ASP A 236 26.18 -11.54 16.84
C ASP A 236 24.91 -11.62 17.69
N GLU A 237 24.61 -10.60 18.49
CA GLU A 237 23.38 -10.54 19.29
C GLU A 237 22.13 -10.39 18.40
N ARG A 238 22.20 -9.56 17.35
CA ARG A 238 21.10 -9.44 16.36
C ARG A 238 20.90 -10.75 15.62
N TYR A 239 21.95 -11.32 15.06
CA TYR A 239 21.92 -12.58 14.33
C TYR A 239 21.32 -13.70 15.17
N ALA A 240 21.76 -13.85 16.43
CA ALA A 240 21.24 -14.88 17.33
C ALA A 240 19.74 -14.69 17.66
N GLN A 241 19.28 -13.46 17.84
CA GLN A 241 17.87 -13.17 18.12
C GLN A 241 16.98 -13.36 16.89
N ILE A 242 17.44 -12.94 15.70
CA ILE A 242 16.71 -13.14 14.45
C ILE A 242 16.61 -14.64 14.15
N ASN A 243 17.70 -15.39 14.33
CA ASN A 243 17.70 -16.86 14.24
C ASN A 243 16.67 -17.48 15.21
N ALA A 244 16.65 -17.02 16.45
CA ALA A 244 15.72 -17.54 17.45
C ALA A 244 14.25 -17.27 17.11
N ILE A 245 13.94 -16.12 16.49
CA ILE A 245 12.60 -15.82 15.96
C ILE A 245 12.26 -16.77 14.80
N TYR A 246 13.20 -16.98 13.88
CA TYR A 246 13.05 -17.90 12.76
C TYR A 246 12.76 -19.33 13.25
N ASP A 247 13.56 -19.84 14.19
CA ASP A 247 13.40 -21.17 14.76
C ASP A 247 12.07 -21.31 15.51
N ALA A 248 11.62 -20.29 16.23
CA ALA A 248 10.30 -20.31 16.87
C ALA A 248 9.17 -20.39 15.83
N LEU A 249 9.20 -19.54 14.79
CA LEU A 249 8.20 -19.55 13.71
C LEU A 249 8.17 -20.88 12.96
N GLN A 250 9.34 -21.48 12.72
CA GLN A 250 9.45 -22.77 12.06
C GLN A 250 8.93 -23.91 12.94
N ASN A 251 9.41 -24.01 14.18
CA ASN A 251 9.24 -25.22 14.99
C ASN A 251 7.97 -25.22 15.86
N GLU A 252 7.55 -24.05 16.35
CA GLU A 252 6.40 -23.94 17.26
C GLU A 252 5.13 -23.45 16.54
N TYR A 253 5.28 -22.59 15.54
CA TYR A 253 4.17 -22.06 14.75
C TYR A 253 3.96 -22.76 13.40
N SER A 254 4.94 -23.52 12.92
CA SER A 254 4.85 -24.28 11.67
C SER A 254 4.44 -23.42 10.46
N ILE A 255 4.95 -22.18 10.38
CA ILE A 255 4.61 -21.25 9.29
C ILE A 255 4.95 -21.90 7.95
N THR A 256 3.96 -21.96 7.06
CA THR A 256 4.10 -22.50 5.71
C THR A 256 3.87 -21.41 4.67
N TYR A 257 4.69 -21.43 3.61
CA TYR A 257 4.46 -20.53 2.48
C TYR A 257 3.15 -20.87 1.77
N ILE A 258 2.19 -19.94 1.76
CA ILE A 258 0.92 -20.07 1.05
C ILE A 258 0.59 -18.72 0.42
N SER A 259 0.58 -18.69 -0.91
CA SER A 259 0.22 -17.51 -1.67
C SER A 259 -1.30 -17.42 -1.84
N SER A 260 -1.92 -16.37 -1.30
CA SER A 260 -3.34 -16.02 -1.51
C SER A 260 -3.52 -14.50 -1.69
N PRO A 261 -2.87 -13.91 -2.71
CA PRO A 261 -2.71 -12.46 -2.83
C PRO A 261 -3.92 -11.74 -3.46
N ILE A 262 -4.92 -12.48 -3.94
CA ILE A 262 -6.03 -11.93 -4.73
C ILE A 262 -6.81 -10.90 -3.89
N SER A 263 -6.77 -9.65 -4.36
CA SER A 263 -7.60 -8.53 -3.93
C SER A 263 -8.54 -8.10 -5.07
N TYR A 264 -9.65 -7.44 -4.71
CA TYR A 264 -10.62 -6.91 -5.67
C TYR A 264 -10.61 -5.39 -5.60
N THR A 265 -9.77 -4.76 -6.42
CA THR A 265 -9.64 -3.29 -6.51
C THR A 265 -10.05 -2.84 -7.92
N SER A 266 -11.05 -1.96 -8.02
CA SER A 266 -11.57 -1.49 -9.32
C SER A 266 -10.57 -0.61 -10.06
N GLY A 267 -9.65 -1.24 -10.80
CA GLY A 267 -8.71 -0.57 -11.71
C GLY A 267 -7.32 -0.25 -11.13
N MET A 268 -7.05 -0.56 -9.87
CA MET A 268 -5.69 -0.49 -9.32
C MET A 268 -4.94 -1.79 -9.60
N GLU A 269 -4.14 -1.82 -10.66
CA GLU A 269 -3.45 -3.04 -11.12
C GLU A 269 -2.35 -3.53 -10.18
N SER A 270 -1.89 -2.70 -9.24
CA SER A 270 -0.86 -3.04 -8.26
C SER A 270 -1.44 -3.07 -6.84
N SER A 271 -2.24 -4.10 -6.55
CA SER A 271 -2.73 -4.38 -5.20
C SER A 271 -2.58 -5.87 -4.86
N GLN A 272 -2.49 -6.17 -3.56
CA GLN A 272 -2.61 -7.54 -3.07
C GLN A 272 -3.18 -7.56 -1.66
N ARG A 273 -3.77 -8.69 -1.27
CA ARG A 273 -4.04 -8.96 0.15
C ARG A 273 -2.75 -9.29 0.89
N VAL A 274 -2.55 -8.62 2.02
CA VAL A 274 -1.44 -8.83 2.96
C VAL A 274 -2.04 -9.15 4.32
N LYS A 275 -1.77 -10.36 4.82
CA LYS A 275 -2.22 -10.77 6.15
C LYS A 275 -1.48 -9.96 7.20
N LEU A 276 -2.20 -9.64 8.28
CA LEU A 276 -1.58 -9.12 9.48
C LEU A 276 -0.74 -10.21 10.16
N PRO A 277 0.36 -9.85 10.85
CA PRO A 277 1.20 -10.79 11.57
C PRO A 277 0.44 -11.76 12.49
N LYS A 278 -0.57 -11.28 13.22
CA LYS A 278 -1.43 -12.15 14.04
C LYS A 278 -2.16 -13.21 13.23
N ASP A 279 -2.61 -12.86 12.02
CA ASP A 279 -3.39 -13.75 11.16
C ASP A 279 -2.46 -14.77 10.50
N ALA A 280 -1.26 -14.35 10.10
CA ALA A 280 -0.21 -15.24 9.61
C ALA A 280 0.19 -16.28 10.65
N ILE A 281 0.36 -15.87 11.92
CA ILE A 281 0.62 -16.76 13.06
C ILE A 281 -0.55 -17.73 13.28
N ASN A 282 -1.78 -17.20 13.42
CA ASN A 282 -2.95 -18.02 13.76
C ASN A 282 -3.32 -19.03 12.67
N LEU A 283 -3.05 -18.71 11.41
CA LEU A 283 -3.31 -19.60 10.26
C LEU A 283 -2.09 -20.46 9.89
N ALA A 284 -0.94 -20.26 10.55
CA ALA A 284 0.34 -20.87 10.20
C ALA A 284 0.71 -20.69 8.71
N SER A 285 0.44 -19.49 8.16
CA SER A 285 0.42 -19.27 6.72
C SER A 285 0.83 -17.84 6.32
N ALA A 286 1.87 -17.73 5.50
CA ALA A 286 2.37 -16.46 5.00
C ALA A 286 2.80 -16.57 3.53
N ASN A 287 2.52 -15.55 2.71
CA ASN A 287 3.25 -15.34 1.45
C ASN A 287 4.54 -14.52 1.72
N CYS A 288 5.21 -14.05 0.66
CA CYS A 288 6.47 -13.30 0.77
C CYS A 288 6.30 -12.00 1.60
N ILE A 289 5.28 -11.20 1.31
CA ILE A 289 5.07 -9.95 2.03
C ILE A 289 4.45 -10.17 3.42
N ASP A 290 3.54 -11.13 3.59
CA ASP A 290 3.00 -11.54 4.90
C ASP A 290 4.14 -11.93 5.85
N GLY A 291 5.08 -12.76 5.36
CA GLY A 291 6.23 -13.22 6.12
C GLY A 291 7.15 -12.06 6.48
N THR A 292 7.41 -11.18 5.52
CA THR A 292 8.25 -10.00 5.72
C THR A 292 7.68 -9.07 6.79
N VAL A 293 6.39 -8.74 6.76
CA VAL A 293 5.78 -7.88 7.80
C VAL A 293 5.68 -8.58 9.16
N LEU A 294 5.53 -9.91 9.18
CA LEU A 294 5.57 -10.71 10.41
C LEU A 294 6.95 -10.64 11.08
N PHE A 295 8.02 -10.91 10.34
CA PHE A 295 9.37 -10.80 10.87
C PHE A 295 9.71 -9.36 11.28
N ALA A 296 9.38 -8.36 10.44
CA ALA A 296 9.58 -6.96 10.77
C ALA A 296 8.88 -6.56 12.08
N SER A 297 7.67 -7.09 12.33
CA SER A 297 6.93 -6.83 13.57
C SER A 297 7.61 -7.43 14.79
N ALA A 298 8.16 -8.64 14.65
CA ALA A 298 8.92 -9.28 15.72
C ALA A 298 10.25 -8.54 16.00
N LEU A 299 10.93 -8.04 14.96
CA LEU A 299 12.16 -7.24 15.11
C LEU A 299 11.89 -5.87 15.74
N GLU A 300 10.84 -5.17 15.31
CA GLU A 300 10.45 -3.89 15.89
C GLU A 300 10.06 -4.05 17.37
N ASN A 301 9.39 -5.15 17.76
CA ASN A 301 9.05 -5.46 19.16
C ASN A 301 10.30 -5.54 20.07
N ILE A 302 11.42 -6.07 19.56
CA ILE A 302 12.68 -6.21 20.30
C ILE A 302 13.67 -5.06 20.06
N GLY A 303 13.29 -4.07 19.26
CA GLY A 303 14.10 -2.88 18.97
C GLY A 303 15.26 -3.13 18.01
N ILE A 304 15.10 -4.06 17.06
CA ILE A 304 16.00 -4.22 15.91
C ILE A 304 15.37 -3.49 14.72
N ASP A 305 16.10 -2.53 14.16
CA ASP A 305 15.65 -1.77 13.00
C ASP A 305 15.68 -2.65 11.74
N SER A 306 14.58 -2.66 10.99
CA SER A 306 14.39 -3.51 9.81
C SER A 306 13.87 -2.75 8.61
N ASP A 307 14.17 -3.29 7.43
CA ASP A 307 13.72 -2.80 6.14
C ASP A 307 12.89 -3.88 5.45
N ILE A 308 11.77 -3.46 4.86
CA ILE A 308 10.97 -4.29 3.97
C ILE A 308 11.55 -4.12 2.57
N VAL A 309 12.19 -5.16 2.05
CA VAL A 309 12.78 -5.14 0.72
C VAL A 309 11.77 -5.65 -0.29
N ILE A 310 11.49 -4.85 -1.32
CA ILE A 310 10.58 -5.19 -2.42
C ILE A 310 11.37 -5.19 -3.71
N ILE A 311 11.28 -6.29 -4.46
CA ILE A 311 11.86 -6.45 -5.79
C ILE A 311 10.76 -6.90 -6.76
N PRO A 312 10.98 -6.86 -8.08
CA PRO A 312 10.00 -7.38 -9.02
C PRO A 312 9.64 -8.83 -8.71
N GLY A 313 8.36 -9.09 -8.41
CA GLY A 313 7.84 -10.42 -8.11
C GLY A 313 7.94 -10.89 -6.65
N HIS A 314 8.66 -10.18 -5.76
CA HIS A 314 9.04 -10.75 -4.46
C HIS A 314 9.29 -9.71 -3.37
N ALA A 315 9.24 -10.16 -2.11
CA ALA A 315 9.54 -9.34 -0.94
C ALA A 315 10.23 -10.18 0.14
N PHE A 316 11.20 -9.58 0.82
CA PHE A 316 11.95 -10.22 1.90
C PHE A 316 12.42 -9.19 2.94
N LEU A 317 12.97 -9.65 4.05
CA LEU A 317 13.37 -8.80 5.17
C LEU A 317 14.86 -8.44 5.07
N ALA A 318 15.21 -7.20 5.40
CA ALA A 318 16.56 -6.80 5.76
C ALA A 318 16.60 -6.16 7.16
N TRP A 319 17.77 -6.09 7.78
CA TRP A 319 17.94 -5.39 9.06
C TRP A 319 19.22 -4.56 9.11
N GLU A 320 19.17 -3.52 9.95
CA GLU A 320 20.23 -2.52 10.07
C GLU A 320 21.25 -2.86 11.17
N ASP A 321 22.48 -2.33 11.04
CA ASP A 321 23.56 -2.44 12.02
C ASP A 321 23.39 -1.53 13.27
N GLY A 322 22.38 -0.66 13.26
CA GLY A 322 22.13 0.39 14.25
C GLY A 322 22.69 1.77 13.87
N GLU A 323 23.41 1.89 12.74
CA GLU A 323 23.90 3.13 12.16
C GLU A 323 23.19 3.50 10.84
N GLY A 324 22.19 2.72 10.44
CA GLY A 324 21.42 2.93 9.21
C GLY A 324 21.91 2.15 8.00
N ASN A 325 22.89 1.25 8.16
CA ASN A 325 23.38 0.41 7.08
C ASN A 325 22.76 -0.99 7.18
N ILE A 326 22.39 -1.57 6.04
CA ILE A 326 21.93 -2.97 6.00
C ILE A 326 23.08 -3.90 6.37
N GLU A 327 22.87 -4.68 7.43
CA GLU A 327 23.82 -5.66 7.97
C GLU A 327 23.51 -7.08 7.47
N GLY A 328 22.23 -7.38 7.26
CA GLY A 328 21.79 -8.70 6.83
C GLY A 328 20.41 -8.67 6.19
N ALA A 329 20.08 -9.77 5.52
CA ALA A 329 18.77 -10.00 4.92
C ALA A 329 18.35 -11.46 5.08
N LEU A 330 17.05 -11.72 4.98
CA LEU A 330 16.44 -13.00 5.28
C LEU A 330 15.32 -13.32 4.28
N GLU A 331 15.46 -14.44 3.58
CA GLU A 331 14.42 -15.00 2.74
C GLU A 331 13.31 -15.62 3.61
N THR A 332 12.26 -14.84 3.88
CA THR A 332 11.22 -15.23 4.84
C THR A 332 10.35 -16.39 4.34
N THR A 333 10.28 -16.64 3.02
CA THR A 333 9.48 -17.74 2.47
C THR A 333 10.05 -19.13 2.75
N MET A 334 11.33 -19.19 3.10
CA MET A 334 12.05 -20.43 3.43
C MET A 334 11.79 -20.94 4.86
N VAL A 335 11.11 -20.15 5.71
CA VAL A 335 10.86 -20.48 7.13
C VAL A 335 10.23 -21.85 7.35
N GLY A 336 9.38 -22.31 6.43
CA GLY A 336 8.70 -23.59 6.54
C GLY A 336 9.47 -24.81 6.04
N ASN A 337 10.60 -24.62 5.34
CA ASN A 337 11.24 -25.73 4.61
C ASN A 337 12.79 -25.75 4.61
N SER A 338 13.44 -24.74 5.16
CA SER A 338 14.90 -24.62 5.19
C SER A 338 15.38 -24.10 6.55
N ASP A 339 16.65 -24.33 6.90
CA ASP A 339 17.22 -23.76 8.12
C ASP A 339 17.50 -22.25 7.97
N PHE A 340 17.73 -21.59 9.11
CA PHE A 340 17.98 -20.15 9.15
C PHE A 340 19.21 -19.73 8.35
N TYR A 341 20.29 -20.53 8.36
CA TYR A 341 21.53 -20.16 7.70
C TYR A 341 21.35 -20.10 6.18
N ASP A 342 20.64 -21.08 5.62
CA ASP A 342 20.30 -21.11 4.20
C ASP A 342 19.39 -19.92 3.82
N ALA A 343 18.35 -19.64 4.62
CA ALA A 343 17.43 -18.52 4.39
C ALA A 343 18.13 -17.14 4.50
N TYR A 344 19.05 -16.99 5.46
CA TYR A 344 19.88 -15.80 5.63
C TYR A 344 20.82 -15.59 4.44
N THR A 345 21.53 -16.65 4.03
CA THR A 345 22.49 -16.58 2.93
C THR A 345 21.79 -16.23 1.63
N TYR A 346 20.65 -16.88 1.35
CA TYR A 346 19.85 -16.58 0.16
C TYR A 346 19.36 -15.13 0.15
N GLY A 347 18.75 -14.66 1.25
CA GLY A 347 18.25 -13.29 1.35
C GLY A 347 19.35 -12.24 1.20
N LEU A 348 20.53 -12.50 1.76
CA LEU A 348 21.68 -11.60 1.64
C LEU A 348 22.29 -11.60 0.24
N ASP A 349 22.39 -12.75 -0.41
CA ASP A 349 22.85 -12.86 -1.80
C ASP A 349 21.91 -12.10 -2.75
N GLU A 350 20.60 -12.28 -2.58
CA GLU A 350 19.57 -11.56 -3.36
C GLU A 350 19.68 -10.04 -3.12
N TYR A 351 19.77 -9.59 -1.86
CA TYR A 351 19.96 -8.16 -1.55
C TYR A 351 21.21 -7.59 -2.22
N ASN A 352 22.34 -8.28 -2.14
CA ASN A 352 23.59 -7.84 -2.74
C ASN A 352 23.51 -7.79 -4.26
N GLU A 353 22.83 -8.75 -4.90
CA GLU A 353 22.58 -8.70 -6.34
C GLU A 353 21.78 -7.45 -6.74
N GLN A 354 20.77 -7.06 -5.95
CA GLN A 354 20.01 -5.83 -6.19
C GLN A 354 20.90 -4.57 -6.07
N VAL A 355 21.83 -4.55 -5.10
CA VAL A 355 22.81 -3.46 -4.94
C VAL A 355 23.80 -3.42 -6.12
N GLU A 356 24.38 -4.57 -6.50
CA GLU A 356 25.35 -4.65 -7.59
C GLU A 356 24.76 -4.24 -8.94
N ASN A 357 23.48 -4.55 -9.16
CA ASN A 357 22.74 -4.16 -10.36
C ASN A 357 22.29 -2.69 -10.34
N GLY A 358 22.46 -1.98 -9.22
CA GLY A 358 22.02 -0.60 -9.04
C GLY A 358 20.49 -0.45 -9.01
N ASN A 359 19.77 -1.51 -8.62
CA ASN A 359 18.31 -1.55 -8.75
C ASN A 359 17.61 -0.67 -7.71
N PHE A 360 18.23 -0.46 -6.53
CA PHE A 360 17.72 0.49 -5.54
C PHE A 360 17.88 1.93 -6.01
N GLU A 361 19.04 2.29 -6.59
CA GLU A 361 19.30 3.63 -7.12
C GLU A 361 18.40 3.98 -8.31
N ASN A 362 18.06 2.99 -9.12
CA ASN A 362 17.19 3.16 -10.29
C ASN A 362 15.69 3.00 -9.97
N GLY A 363 15.32 2.77 -8.70
CA GLY A 363 13.93 2.63 -8.26
C GLY A 363 13.20 1.36 -8.74
N ILE A 364 13.95 0.34 -9.20
CA ILE A 364 13.41 -0.98 -9.56
C ILE A 364 13.12 -1.79 -8.28
N SER A 365 14.01 -1.66 -7.30
CA SER A 365 13.93 -2.30 -6.00
C SER A 365 13.77 -1.24 -4.92
N LEU A 366 13.02 -1.57 -3.87
CA LEU A 366 12.76 -0.66 -2.74
C LEU A 366 13.29 -1.30 -1.46
N ALA A 367 13.93 -0.49 -0.61
CA ALA A 367 14.24 -0.82 0.77
C ALA A 367 13.48 0.16 1.67
N ILE A 368 12.39 -0.31 2.26
CA ILE A 368 11.47 0.52 3.04
C ILE A 368 11.83 0.37 4.52
N SER A 369 12.63 1.30 5.03
CA SER A 369 13.00 1.33 6.45
C SER A 369 11.79 1.59 7.33
N VAL A 370 11.48 0.62 8.19
CA VAL A 370 10.37 0.70 9.16
C VAL A 370 10.57 1.92 10.06
N LYS A 371 11.79 2.10 10.59
CA LYS A 371 12.12 3.21 11.47
C LYS A 371 11.91 4.58 10.81
N LYS A 372 12.38 4.78 9.57
CA LYS A 372 12.17 6.05 8.85
C LYS A 372 10.68 6.32 8.61
N CYS A 373 9.90 5.29 8.32
CA CYS A 373 8.44 5.41 8.17
C CYS A 373 7.75 5.75 9.50
N ARG A 374 8.22 5.19 10.63
CA ARG A 374 7.75 5.60 11.97
C ARG A 374 8.07 7.05 12.28
N ASP A 375 9.26 7.53 11.91
CA ASP A 375 9.68 8.93 12.08
C ASP A 375 8.80 9.90 11.26
N LEU A 376 8.22 9.44 10.15
CA LEU A 376 7.21 10.17 9.36
C LEU A 376 5.79 10.07 9.94
N GLY A 377 5.56 9.21 10.93
CA GLY A 377 4.28 9.05 11.61
C GLY A 377 3.37 7.97 11.03
N ILE A 378 3.90 7.04 10.23
CA ILE A 378 3.18 5.83 9.81
C ILE A 378 3.06 4.91 11.03
N THR A 379 1.87 4.81 11.61
CA THR A 379 1.60 3.96 12.78
C THR A 379 1.10 2.57 12.38
N PRO A 380 1.23 1.55 13.25
CA PRO A 380 0.57 0.27 13.04
C PRO A 380 -0.94 0.43 12.84
N MET A 381 -1.54 -0.43 12.02
CA MET A 381 -2.98 -0.43 11.75
C MET A 381 -3.82 -1.03 12.89
N GLU A 382 -3.19 -1.74 13.83
CA GLU A 382 -3.81 -2.31 15.03
C GLU A 382 -2.89 -2.37 16.25
#